data_AF-A0A7V0JDW3-F1
#
_entry.id   AF-A0A7V0JDW3-F1
#
_cell.length_a   1.000
_cell.length_b   1.000
_cell.length_c   1.000
_cell.angle_alpha   90.00
_cell.angle_beta   90.00
_cell.angle_gamma   90.00
#
_symmetry.space_group_name_H-M   'P 1'
#
loop_
_entity.id
_entity.type
_entity.pdbx_description
1 polymer ?
#
loop_
_entity_poly.entity_id
_entity_poly.type
_entity_poly.pdbx_seq_one_letter_code
_entity_poly.pdbx_strand_id
1 'polypeptide(L)' 'MGKIIATNRKAYHDYFIQETYEAGISLLGTEVKSLREGRANLKESYA' A
#
# COMPACT_ATOMS: atom_id res chain seq x y z
N MET A 1 10.72 14.68 -0.76
CA MET A 1 9.38 14.37 -0.21
C MET A 1 8.84 13.14 -0.92
N GLY A 2 8.67 12.02 -0.21
CA GLY A 2 8.20 10.76 -0.83
C GLY A 2 6.78 10.89 -1.36
N LYS A 3 6.57 10.58 -2.63
CA LYS A 3 5.22 10.52 -3.22
C LYS A 3 4.55 9.24 -2.75
N ILE A 4 3.33 9.34 -2.21
CA ILE A 4 2.51 8.18 -1.89
C ILE A 4 2.24 7.41 -3.18
N ILE A 5 2.74 6.18 -3.26
CA ILE A 5 2.65 5.36 -4.47
C ILE A 5 1.26 4.73 -4.61
N ALA A 6 0.70 4.25 -3.50
CA ALA A 6 -0.60 3.59 -3.47
C ALA A 6 -1.26 3.78 -2.10
N THR A 7 -2.59 3.87 -2.09
CA THR A 7 -3.38 3.94 -0.85
C THR A 7 -4.64 3.11 -1.04
N ASN A 8 -4.95 2.24 -0.06
CA ASN A 8 -6.17 1.47 -0.08
C ASN A 8 -7.35 2.31 0.43
N ARG A 9 -8.00 3.08 -0.45
CA ARG A 9 -9.17 3.89 -0.08
C ARG A 9 -10.33 3.05 0.43
N LYS A 10 -10.48 1.82 -0.06
CA LYS A 10 -11.55 0.90 0.36
C LYS A 10 -11.44 0.52 1.84
N ALA A 11 -10.22 0.40 2.37
CA ALA A 11 -10.01 0.11 3.79
C ALA A 11 -10.62 1.18 4.73
N TYR A 12 -10.58 2.45 4.32
CA TYR A 12 -11.18 3.56 5.09
C TYR A 12 -12.71 3.62 5.01
N HIS A 13 -13.32 2.94 4.03
CA HIS A 13 -14.77 2.85 3.90
C HIS A 13 -15.33 1.60 4.57
N ASP A 14 -14.62 0.48 4.47
CA ASP A 14 -15.10 -0.83 4.94
C ASP A 14 -14.76 -1.09 6.42
N TYR A 15 -13.75 -0.40 6.96
CA TYR A 15 -13.27 -0.61 8.34
C TYR A 15 -13.12 0.71 9.09
N PHE A 16 -13.31 0.64 10.41
CA PHE A 16 -12.92 1.71 11.32
C PHE A 16 -11.47 1.53 11.76
N ILE A 17 -10.59 2.43 11.33
CA ILE A 17 -9.16 2.38 11.64
C ILE A 17 -8.95 3.05 13.00
N GLN A 18 -8.65 2.26 14.02
CA GLN A 18 -8.37 2.76 15.37
C GLN A 18 -6.95 3.33 15.49
N GLU A 19 -5.98 2.67 14.86
CA GLU A 19 -4.56 3.04 14.92
C GLU A 19 -3.87 2.79 13.58
N THR A 20 -2.90 3.63 13.24
CA THR A 20 -2.08 3.52 12.02
C THR A 20 -0.65 3.18 12.39
N TYR A 21 -0.11 2.15 11.74
CA TYR A 21 1.26 1.68 11.96
C TYR A 21 2.11 1.89 10.71
N GLU A 22 3.40 2.20 10.90
CA GLU A 22 4.38 2.21 9.81
C GLU A 22 5.10 0.86 9.77
N ALA A 23 5.07 0.21 8.61
CA ALA A 23 5.74 -1.08 8.39
C ALA A 23 6.58 -1.02 7.11
N GLY A 24 7.76 -1.63 7.16
CA GLY A 24 8.62 -1.83 6.00
C GLY A 24 8.41 -3.23 5.40
N ILE A 25 8.27 -3.31 4.08
CA ILE A 25 8.21 -4.58 3.35
C ILE A 25 9.49 -4.71 2.54
N SER A 26 10.14 -5.88 2.63
CA SER A 26 11.28 -6.21 1.77
C SER A 26 10.78 -6.57 0.38
N LEU A 27 11.15 -5.77 -0.62
CA LEU A 27 10.72 -5.94 -2.01
C LEU A 27 11.90 -6.36 -2.89
N LEU A 28 11.60 -7.14 -3.91
CA LEU A 28 12.51 -7.49 -4.99
C LEU A 28 12.53 -6.37 -6.06
N GLY A 29 13.64 -6.26 -6.80
CA GLY A 29 13.87 -5.14 -7.72
C GLY A 29 12.78 -4.95 -8.80
N THR A 30 12.10 -6.03 -9.22
CA THR A 30 10.97 -6.00 -10.16
C THR A 30 9.70 -5.40 -9.55
N GLU A 31 9.47 -5.62 -8.25
CA GLU A 31 8.33 -5.08 -7.52
C GLU A 31 8.49 -3.57 -7.30
N VAL A 32 9.72 -3.12 -7.00
CA VAL A 32 10.05 -1.68 -6.91
C VAL A 32 9.75 -0.95 -8.22
N LYS A 33 10.08 -1.55 -9.38
CA LYS A 33 9.75 -0.98 -10.69
C LYS A 33 8.23 -0.87 -10.90
N SER A 34 7.51 -1.95 -10.61
CA SER A 34 6.05 -2.00 -10.79
C SER A 34 5.30 -1.00 -9.92
N LEU A 35 5.74 -0.82 -8.67
CA LEU A 35 5.20 0.19 -7.75
C LEU A 35 5.48 1.61 -8.26
N ARG A 36 6.69 1.90 -8.76
CA ARG A 36 7.02 3.23 -9.32
C ARG A 36 6.18 3.58 -10.55
N GLU A 37 5.80 2.57 -11.34
CA GLU A 37 4.89 2.72 -12.49
C GLU A 37 3.41 2.84 -12.09
N GLY A 38 3.09 2.87 -10.78
CA GLY A 38 1.73 3.00 -10.28
C GLY A 38 0.88 1.73 -10.40
N ARG A 39 1.49 0.60 -10.75
CA ARG A 39 0.83 -0.71 -10.84
C ARG A 39 0.82 -1.40 -9.48
N ALA A 40 0.16 -0.79 -8.52
CA ALA A 40 -0.05 -1.32 -7.18
C ALA A 40 -1.54 -1.59 -6.97
N ASN A 41 -1.89 -2.83 -6.58
CA ASN A 41 -3.25 -3.16 -6.17
C ASN A 41 -3.23 -3.61 -4.71
N LEU A 42 -3.97 -2.88 -3.87
CA LEU A 42 -4.14 -3.16 -2.44
C LEU A 42 -5.57 -3.66 -2.13
N LYS A 43 -6.40 -3.89 -3.16
CA LYS A 43 -7.73 -4.49 -2.95
C LYS A 43 -7.54 -5.92 -2.48
N GLU A 44 -8.23 -6.28 -1.40
CA GLU A 44 -8.28 -7.64 -0.83
C GLU A 44 -7.01 -8.14 -0.12
N SER A 45 -6.04 -7.26 0.16
CA SER A 45 -4.97 -7.60 1.11
C SER A 45 -5.53 -7.64 2.54
N TYR A 46 -5.38 -8.80 3.18
CA TYR A 46 -5.61 -9.02 4.61
C TYR A 46 -4.26 -9.33 5.30
N ALA A 47 -4.18 -9.11 6.61
CA ALA A 47 -3.02 -9.43 7.45
C ALA A 47 -3.38 -10.48 8.51
#